data_AF-A0A1H1LCR1-F1
#
_entry.id   AF-A0A1H1LCR1-F1
#
_cell.length_a   1.000
_cell.length_b   1.000
_cell.length_c   1.000
_cell.angle_alpha   90.00
_cell.angle_beta   90.00
_cell.angle_gamma   90.00
#
_symmetry.space_group_name_H-M   'P 1'
#
loop_
_entity.id
_entity.type
_entity.pdbx_description
1 polymer ?
#
loop_
_entity_poly.entity_id
_entity_poly.type
_entity_poly.pdbx_seq_one_letter_code
_entity_poly.pdbx_strand_id
1 'polypeptide(L)'
;MMKGMSQALVWYVSYGSNMSRDRLACYLQGGRPPGAFVTYPGARDTALPSAEMGIELPGSIYFAGRSTVWGGGGMAFYDHHVPGPAPAKAYLITAEQFADVADQEMNRPPSADNPLETLASELPVGSTHSVGPGGYETLLVLDRRDSIPMVTFTAPHGSDAVTHRTPNEAYLSMLRRGVDEIKAVAEVGTSAEIGSVSEIKGGAESRRPAAAQV
;
A
#
# COMPACT_ATOMS: atom_id res chain seq x y z
N MET A 1 -7.13 -18.93 -17.27
CA MET A 1 -6.61 -18.74 -15.90
C MET A 1 -5.99 -17.35 -15.72
N MET A 2 -5.09 -16.88 -16.59
CA MET A 2 -4.45 -15.55 -16.50
C MET A 2 -5.43 -14.37 -16.32
N LYS A 3 -6.52 -14.29 -17.10
CA LYS A 3 -7.53 -13.21 -16.98
C LYS A 3 -8.25 -13.17 -15.62
N GLY A 4 -8.30 -14.28 -14.88
CA GLY A 4 -8.88 -14.31 -13.53
C GLY A 4 -7.91 -13.78 -12.46
N MET A 5 -6.60 -13.93 -12.72
CA MET A 5 -5.55 -13.48 -11.80
C MET A 5 -5.25 -12.00 -11.98
N SER A 6 -5.32 -11.48 -13.21
CA SER A 6 -5.17 -10.04 -13.46
C SER A 6 -6.25 -9.20 -12.77
N GLN A 7 -7.45 -9.78 -12.59
CA GLN A 7 -8.58 -9.17 -11.90
C GLN A 7 -8.61 -9.48 -10.38
N ALA A 8 -7.63 -10.23 -9.86
CA ALA A 8 -7.49 -10.43 -8.43
C ALA A 8 -7.18 -9.09 -7.75
N LEU A 9 -7.75 -8.88 -6.55
CA LEU A 9 -7.46 -7.69 -5.77
C LEU A 9 -6.13 -7.84 -5.04
N VAL A 10 -5.43 -6.72 -4.91
CA VAL A 10 -4.24 -6.54 -4.07
C VAL A 10 -4.32 -5.20 -3.35
N TRP A 11 -3.73 -5.14 -2.17
CA TRP A 11 -3.47 -3.89 -1.47
C TRP A 11 -2.10 -3.36 -1.92
N TYR A 12 -2.08 -2.39 -2.83
CA TYR A 12 -0.85 -1.68 -3.15
C TYR A 12 -0.49 -0.72 -2.02
N VAL A 13 0.64 -0.98 -1.36
CA VAL A 13 1.15 -0.19 -0.24
C VAL A 13 2.21 0.78 -0.72
N SER A 14 1.87 2.07 -0.77
CA SER A 14 2.82 3.13 -1.10
C SER A 14 3.40 3.76 0.16
N TYR A 15 4.72 3.87 0.21
CA TYR A 15 5.49 4.60 1.23
C TYR A 15 6.09 5.91 0.68
N GLY A 16 5.84 6.21 -0.60
CA GLY A 16 6.44 7.31 -1.34
C GLY A 16 5.40 8.33 -1.83
N SER A 17 5.67 8.98 -2.96
CA SER A 17 4.78 10.02 -3.48
C SER A 17 3.35 9.55 -3.78
N ASN A 18 3.16 8.24 -4.06
CA ASN A 18 1.82 7.70 -4.35
C ASN A 18 0.96 7.54 -3.09
N MET A 19 1.48 7.86 -1.89
CA MET A 19 0.63 8.09 -0.71
C MET A 19 -0.41 9.20 -0.94
N SER A 20 -0.13 10.16 -1.82
CA SER A 20 -1.12 11.15 -2.27
C SER A 20 -2.11 10.50 -3.25
N ARG A 21 -3.41 10.62 -2.98
CA ARG A 21 -4.45 10.04 -3.84
C ARG A 21 -4.39 10.60 -5.26
N ASP A 22 -4.24 11.92 -5.40
CA ASP A 22 -4.12 12.57 -6.70
C ASP A 22 -2.89 12.10 -7.47
N ARG A 23 -1.80 11.76 -6.75
CA ARG A 23 -0.59 11.25 -7.37
C ARG A 23 -0.81 9.86 -7.96
N LEU A 24 -1.43 8.96 -7.20
CA LEU A 24 -1.79 7.64 -7.68
C LEU A 24 -2.82 7.72 -8.83
N ALA A 25 -3.77 8.64 -8.75
CA ALA A 25 -4.76 8.85 -9.81
C ALA A 25 -4.11 9.16 -11.17
N CYS A 26 -2.99 9.90 -11.21
CA CYS A 26 -2.27 10.11 -12.48
C CYS A 26 -1.69 8.81 -13.08
N TYR A 27 -1.29 7.83 -12.27
CA TYR A 27 -0.85 6.52 -12.79
C TYR A 27 -2.01 5.70 -13.33
N LEU A 28 -3.22 5.84 -12.77
CA LEU A 28 -4.40 5.07 -13.17
C LEU A 28 -5.15 5.73 -14.32
N GLN A 29 -5.41 7.03 -14.25
CA GLN A 29 -6.23 7.78 -15.20
C GLN A 29 -5.40 8.58 -16.23
N GLY A 30 -4.08 8.61 -16.05
CA GLY A 30 -3.19 9.45 -16.83
C GLY A 30 -3.15 10.89 -16.31
N GLY A 31 -2.29 11.70 -16.93
CA GLY A 31 -2.13 13.12 -16.61
C GLY A 31 -0.81 13.44 -15.91
N ARG A 32 -0.69 14.67 -15.41
CA ARG A 32 0.55 15.20 -14.84
C ARG A 32 0.31 15.76 -13.45
N PRO A 33 0.96 15.21 -12.39
CA PRO A 33 0.87 15.77 -11.05
C PRO A 33 1.37 17.22 -11.01
N PRO A 34 0.82 18.07 -10.12
CA PRO A 34 1.35 19.42 -9.90
C PRO A 34 2.84 19.38 -9.54
N GLY A 35 3.65 20.20 -10.22
CA GLY A 35 5.10 20.27 -10.00
C GLY A 35 5.93 19.14 -10.62
N ALA A 36 5.30 18.14 -11.24
CA ALA A 36 6.00 17.07 -11.95
C ALA A 36 6.35 17.47 -13.40
N PHE A 37 7.45 16.90 -13.91
CA PHE A 37 7.92 17.09 -15.28
C PHE A 37 7.43 16.01 -16.26
N VAL A 38 6.85 14.92 -15.74
CA VAL A 38 6.44 13.74 -16.51
C VAL A 38 4.92 13.64 -16.54
N THR A 39 4.36 13.40 -17.73
CA THR A 39 2.95 13.07 -17.94
C THR A 39 2.82 11.55 -18.08
N TYR A 40 1.84 10.99 -17.38
CA TYR A 40 1.57 9.56 -17.33
C TYR A 40 0.50 9.17 -18.36
N PRO A 41 0.65 8.04 -19.05
CA PRO A 41 -0.36 7.54 -19.98
C PRO A 41 -1.64 7.06 -19.30
N GLY A 42 -1.55 6.65 -18.02
CA GLY A 42 -2.64 5.97 -17.31
C GLY A 42 -2.53 4.45 -17.46
N ALA A 43 -3.29 3.73 -16.64
CA ALA A 43 -3.40 2.28 -16.67
C ALA A 43 -4.44 1.82 -17.71
N ARG A 44 -4.44 0.53 -18.05
CA ARG A 44 -5.43 -0.08 -18.94
C ARG A 44 -6.83 -0.06 -18.32
N ASP A 45 -6.92 -0.35 -17.03
CA ASP A 45 -8.08 -0.07 -16.19
C ASP A 45 -7.88 1.23 -15.41
N THR A 46 -8.66 2.24 -15.77
CA THR A 46 -8.55 3.60 -15.22
C THR A 46 -9.41 3.82 -13.95
N ALA A 47 -10.05 2.78 -13.43
CA ALA A 47 -10.81 2.87 -12.19
C ALA A 47 -9.93 3.35 -11.02
N LEU A 48 -10.49 4.21 -10.17
CA LEU A 48 -9.81 4.62 -8.93
C LEU A 48 -9.82 3.48 -7.90
N PRO A 49 -8.93 3.51 -6.88
CA PRO A 49 -8.93 2.52 -5.83
C PRO A 49 -10.30 2.37 -5.16
N SER A 50 -10.71 1.12 -4.97
CA SER A 50 -12.01 0.78 -4.38
C SER A 50 -12.07 1.03 -2.87
N ALA A 51 -10.90 1.02 -2.21
CA ALA A 51 -10.72 1.35 -0.81
C ALA A 51 -9.29 1.88 -0.58
N GLU A 52 -9.10 2.62 0.52
CA GLU A 52 -7.78 3.07 0.97
C GLU A 52 -7.69 3.08 2.50
N MET A 53 -6.48 2.89 3.03
CA MET A 53 -6.21 2.97 4.48
C MET A 53 -4.80 3.46 4.77
N GLY A 54 -4.65 4.19 5.87
CA GLY A 54 -3.35 4.51 6.47
C GLY A 54 -2.75 3.29 7.18
N ILE A 55 -1.44 3.09 7.04
CA ILE A 55 -0.71 2.00 7.72
C ILE A 55 0.72 2.44 8.06
N GLU A 56 1.34 1.76 9.03
CA GLU A 56 2.77 1.86 9.30
C GLU A 56 3.48 0.57 8.86
N LEU A 57 4.53 0.73 8.08
CA LEU A 57 5.42 -0.35 7.70
C LEU A 57 6.51 -0.55 8.77
N PRO A 58 6.94 -1.80 9.02
CA PRO A 58 7.94 -2.10 10.04
C PRO A 58 9.37 -1.73 9.64
N GLY A 59 9.59 -1.37 8.38
CA GLY A 59 10.90 -0.97 7.84
C GLY A 59 11.08 0.55 7.77
N SER A 60 12.20 0.99 7.20
CA SER A 60 12.58 2.41 7.10
C SER A 60 12.56 2.92 5.66
N ILE A 61 12.22 4.21 5.49
CA ILE A 61 12.34 4.91 4.21
C ILE A 61 13.69 5.62 4.15
N TYR A 62 14.36 5.55 3.00
CA TYR A 62 15.53 6.36 2.69
C TYR A 62 15.37 7.05 1.32
N PHE A 63 16.17 8.09 1.09
CA PHE A 63 16.11 8.86 -0.15
C PHE A 63 17.40 8.75 -0.94
N ALA A 64 17.31 8.28 -2.17
CA ALA A 64 18.45 8.07 -3.05
C ALA A 64 18.08 8.32 -4.52
N GLY A 65 18.99 7.97 -5.44
CA GLY A 65 18.75 8.10 -6.87
C GLY A 65 18.64 9.55 -7.33
N ARG A 66 18.09 9.78 -8.53
CA ARG A 66 17.85 11.11 -9.10
C ARG A 66 16.53 11.09 -9.85
N SER A 67 15.52 11.75 -9.33
CA SER A 67 14.18 11.76 -9.93
C SER A 67 14.13 12.61 -11.19
N THR A 68 13.77 12.01 -12.32
CA THR A 68 13.43 12.72 -13.55
C THR A 68 12.06 13.39 -13.47
N VAL A 69 11.14 12.81 -12.69
CA VAL A 69 9.78 13.31 -12.46
C VAL A 69 9.79 14.60 -11.64
N TRP A 70 10.65 14.68 -10.63
CA TRP A 70 10.71 15.75 -9.65
C TRP A 70 12.02 16.53 -9.72
N GLY A 71 12.48 16.92 -10.90
CA GLY A 71 13.57 17.92 -11.04
C GLY A 71 14.93 17.56 -10.42
N GLY A 72 15.25 16.27 -10.28
CA GLY A 72 16.59 15.78 -9.94
C GLY A 72 16.90 15.58 -8.46
N GLY A 73 15.92 15.71 -7.57
CA GLY A 73 16.06 15.36 -6.15
C GLY A 73 16.09 13.84 -5.91
N GLY A 74 16.37 13.44 -4.67
CA GLY A 74 16.22 12.04 -4.26
C GLY A 74 14.76 11.59 -4.22
N MET A 75 14.53 10.30 -4.43
CA MET A 75 13.23 9.63 -4.32
C MET A 75 13.23 8.58 -3.23
N ALA A 76 12.05 8.26 -2.69
CA ALA A 76 11.87 7.31 -1.62
C ALA A 76 12.14 5.88 -2.09
N PHE A 77 12.83 5.13 -1.25
CA PHE A 77 12.96 3.68 -1.29
C PHE A 77 12.64 3.14 0.09
N TYR A 78 12.34 1.85 0.17
CA TYR A 78 11.94 1.19 1.41
C TYR A 78 12.91 0.05 1.71
N ASP A 79 13.60 0.17 2.85
CA ASP A 79 14.43 -0.89 3.39
C ASP A 79 13.61 -1.68 4.42
N HIS A 80 13.20 -2.88 4.04
CA HIS A 80 12.42 -3.77 4.88
C HIS A 80 13.27 -4.55 5.91
N HIS A 81 14.59 -4.41 5.87
CA HIS A 81 15.52 -5.00 6.84
C HIS A 81 15.96 -4.01 7.92
N VAL A 82 15.84 -2.71 7.68
CA VAL A 82 16.13 -1.66 8.67
C VAL A 82 14.86 -1.33 9.45
N PRO A 83 14.82 -1.49 10.79
CA PRO A 83 13.63 -1.19 11.59
C PRO A 83 13.09 0.22 11.37
N GLY A 84 11.76 0.33 11.32
CA GLY A 84 10.99 1.56 11.14
C GLY A 84 10.57 2.24 12.46
N PRO A 85 9.40 2.91 12.51
CA PRO A 85 8.27 2.81 11.57
C PRO A 85 8.39 3.72 10.33
N ALA A 86 7.72 3.34 9.25
CA ALA A 86 7.54 4.16 8.05
C ALA A 86 6.05 4.36 7.72
N PRO A 87 5.55 5.61 7.60
CA PRO A 87 4.17 5.86 7.20
C PRO A 87 3.94 5.41 5.75
N ALA A 88 2.79 4.81 5.51
CA ALA A 88 2.37 4.35 4.20
C ALA A 88 0.85 4.44 4.02
N LYS A 89 0.41 4.38 2.77
CA LYS A 89 -1.00 4.30 2.38
C LYS A 89 -1.23 3.07 1.52
N ALA A 90 -2.19 2.24 1.91
CA ALA A 90 -2.60 1.07 1.16
C ALA A 90 -3.85 1.39 0.32
N TYR A 91 -3.84 0.95 -0.94
CA TYR A 91 -4.93 1.14 -1.89
C TYR A 91 -5.39 -0.22 -2.43
N LEU A 92 -6.70 -0.48 -2.39
CA LEU A 92 -7.28 -1.71 -2.93
C LEU A 92 -7.54 -1.55 -4.43
N ILE A 93 -6.70 -2.19 -5.24
CA ILE A 93 -6.70 -2.15 -6.70
C ILE A 93 -6.60 -3.57 -7.28
N THR A 94 -6.78 -3.72 -8.59
CA THR A 94 -6.54 -5.01 -9.25
C THR A 94 -5.04 -5.27 -9.43
N ALA A 95 -4.65 -6.54 -9.56
CA ALA A 95 -3.27 -6.92 -9.87
C ALA A 95 -2.82 -6.36 -11.23
N GLU A 96 -3.73 -6.24 -12.20
CA GLU A 96 -3.52 -5.54 -13.48
C GLU A 96 -3.13 -4.07 -13.27
N GLN A 97 -3.90 -3.33 -12.47
CA GLN A 97 -3.60 -1.94 -12.15
C GLN A 97 -2.26 -1.81 -11.40
N PHE A 98 -1.97 -2.72 -10.48
CA PHE A 98 -0.69 -2.74 -9.77
C PHE A 98 0.48 -2.94 -10.74
N ALA A 99 0.36 -3.88 -11.70
CA ALA A 99 1.36 -4.11 -12.73
C ALA A 99 1.55 -2.88 -13.64
N ASP A 100 0.46 -2.21 -14.02
CA ASP A 100 0.50 -0.99 -14.85
C ASP A 100 1.14 0.20 -14.12
N VAL A 101 0.90 0.33 -12.81
CA VAL A 101 1.59 1.33 -11.98
C VAL A 101 3.09 1.00 -11.95
N ALA A 102 3.45 -0.27 -11.73
CA ALA A 102 4.85 -0.69 -11.67
C ALA A 102 5.59 -0.49 -13.00
N ASP A 103 4.97 -0.77 -14.15
CA ASP A 103 5.57 -0.49 -15.46
C ASP A 103 5.87 1.00 -15.63
N GLN A 104 4.92 1.85 -15.31
CA GLN A 104 5.10 3.30 -15.41
C GLN A 104 6.17 3.83 -14.45
N GLU A 105 6.25 3.31 -13.22
CA GLU A 105 7.33 3.65 -12.27
C GLU A 105 8.72 3.25 -12.81
N MET A 106 8.77 2.19 -13.60
CA MET A 106 10.00 1.66 -14.22
C MET A 106 10.23 2.23 -15.63
N ASN A 107 9.53 3.32 -15.99
CA ASN A 107 9.60 4.00 -17.29
C ASN A 107 9.26 3.10 -18.49
N ARG A 108 8.31 2.18 -18.31
CA ARG A 108 7.74 1.30 -19.33
C ARG A 108 6.27 1.65 -19.56
N PRO A 109 5.74 1.47 -20.78
CA PRO A 109 4.30 1.56 -21.00
C PRO A 109 3.59 0.40 -20.27
N PRO A 110 2.35 0.60 -19.79
CA PRO A 110 1.48 -0.48 -19.32
C PRO A 110 1.42 -1.66 -20.29
N SER A 111 1.55 -2.88 -19.79
CA SER A 111 1.58 -4.10 -20.60
C SER A 111 0.91 -5.29 -19.92
N ALA A 112 0.16 -6.08 -20.70
CA ALA A 112 -0.43 -7.34 -20.26
C ALA A 112 0.60 -8.46 -20.05
N ASP A 113 1.85 -8.25 -20.47
CA ASP A 113 2.92 -9.22 -20.35
C ASP A 113 3.70 -9.09 -19.02
N ASN A 114 3.31 -8.16 -18.15
CA ASN A 114 3.99 -7.94 -16.88
C ASN A 114 3.69 -9.08 -15.89
N PRO A 115 4.69 -9.84 -15.42
CA PRO A 115 4.48 -10.97 -14.53
C PRO A 115 3.89 -10.57 -13.17
N LEU A 116 3.97 -9.29 -12.78
CA LEU A 116 3.36 -8.77 -11.55
C LEU A 116 1.84 -8.96 -11.51
N GLU A 117 1.15 -9.03 -12.66
CA GLU A 117 -0.29 -9.32 -12.71
C GLU A 117 -0.64 -10.64 -12.03
N THR A 118 0.30 -11.59 -12.02
CA THR A 118 0.13 -12.90 -11.38
C THR A 118 0.85 -12.94 -10.05
N LEU A 119 2.14 -12.59 -10.03
CA LEU A 119 3.03 -12.74 -8.87
C LEU A 119 2.53 -12.00 -7.64
N ALA A 120 1.93 -10.81 -7.81
CA ALA A 120 1.43 -10.02 -6.68
C ALA A 120 0.30 -10.72 -5.90
N SER A 121 -0.45 -11.62 -6.55
CA SER A 121 -1.58 -12.32 -5.95
C SER A 121 -1.22 -13.70 -5.37
N GLU A 122 -0.18 -14.34 -5.91
CA GLU A 122 0.15 -15.75 -5.66
C GLU A 122 1.32 -15.95 -4.71
N LEU A 123 2.29 -15.03 -4.70
CA LEU A 123 3.48 -15.20 -3.86
C LEU A 123 3.12 -15.15 -2.37
N PRO A 124 3.74 -16.00 -1.53
CA PRO A 124 3.48 -16.01 -0.10
C PRO A 124 4.00 -14.74 0.58
N VAL A 125 3.42 -14.41 1.73
CA VAL A 125 3.90 -13.32 2.59
C VAL A 125 5.38 -13.51 2.92
N GLY A 126 6.14 -12.42 2.89
CA GLY A 126 7.59 -12.41 3.07
C GLY A 126 8.38 -12.65 1.77
N SER A 127 7.71 -12.89 0.64
CA SER A 127 8.40 -13.05 -0.64
C SER A 127 9.02 -11.75 -1.13
N THR A 128 10.21 -11.86 -1.70
CA THR A 128 10.90 -10.81 -2.46
C THR A 128 11.16 -11.34 -3.86
N HIS A 129 10.84 -10.57 -4.90
CA HIS A 129 11.02 -10.99 -6.29
C HIS A 129 11.44 -9.84 -7.20
N SER A 130 12.56 -10.02 -7.92
CA SER A 130 13.03 -9.03 -8.90
C SER A 130 12.36 -9.28 -10.26
N VAL A 131 11.59 -8.32 -10.77
CA VAL A 131 10.87 -8.40 -12.06
C VAL A 131 11.60 -7.73 -13.23
N GLY A 132 12.91 -7.56 -13.10
CA GLY A 132 13.74 -7.03 -14.16
C GLY A 132 15.06 -6.46 -13.66
N PRO A 133 15.93 -6.03 -14.59
CA PRO A 133 17.12 -5.26 -14.26
C PRO A 133 16.74 -3.81 -13.92
N GLY A 134 17.12 -3.33 -12.74
CA GLY A 134 17.03 -1.90 -12.39
C GLY A 134 17.03 -1.63 -10.88
N GLY A 135 16.68 -0.39 -10.53
CA GLY A 135 16.73 0.12 -9.16
C GLY A 135 15.40 0.15 -8.40
N TYR A 136 14.28 -0.26 -8.99
CA TYR A 136 12.95 -0.24 -8.37
C TYR A 136 12.07 -1.47 -8.68
N GLU A 137 12.63 -2.44 -9.42
CA GLU A 137 12.02 -3.63 -9.99
C GLU A 137 11.83 -4.76 -8.97
N THR A 138 11.84 -4.48 -7.66
CA THR A 138 11.73 -5.52 -6.63
C THR A 138 10.35 -5.50 -5.98
N LEU A 139 9.54 -6.53 -6.24
CA LEU A 139 8.27 -6.80 -5.55
C LEU A 139 8.55 -7.33 -4.13
N LEU A 140 7.80 -6.80 -3.16
CA LEU A 140 7.68 -7.36 -1.82
C LEU A 140 6.23 -7.72 -1.53
N VAL A 141 6.00 -8.91 -0.97
CA VAL A 141 4.71 -9.30 -0.38
C VAL A 141 4.82 -9.12 1.13
N LEU A 142 4.20 -8.06 1.64
CA LEU A 142 4.40 -7.56 3.00
C LEU A 142 3.58 -8.35 4.03
N ASP A 143 2.28 -8.54 3.74
CA ASP A 143 1.32 -9.21 4.63
C ASP A 143 0.04 -9.55 3.85
N ARG A 144 -1.04 -9.94 4.53
CA ARG A 144 -2.41 -9.99 4.00
C ARG A 144 -3.36 -9.21 4.88
N ARG A 145 -4.28 -8.49 4.25
CA ARG A 145 -5.44 -7.90 4.91
C ARG A 145 -6.71 -8.54 4.35
N ASP A 146 -7.52 -9.14 5.20
CA ASP A 146 -8.77 -9.81 4.80
C ASP A 146 -8.54 -10.87 3.71
N SER A 147 -7.43 -11.63 3.85
CA SER A 147 -6.93 -12.59 2.87
C SER A 147 -6.49 -11.99 1.52
N ILE A 148 -6.42 -10.67 1.38
CA ILE A 148 -5.91 -9.98 0.18
C ILE A 148 -4.43 -9.61 0.40
N PRO A 149 -3.51 -9.95 -0.53
CA PRO A 149 -2.09 -9.63 -0.39
C PRO A 149 -1.83 -8.13 -0.31
N MET A 150 -0.91 -7.75 0.57
CA MET A 150 -0.34 -6.40 0.65
C MET A 150 1.01 -6.40 -0.05
N VAL A 151 1.13 -5.62 -1.11
CA VAL A 151 2.30 -5.63 -1.99
C VAL A 151 2.87 -4.24 -2.17
N THR A 152 4.18 -4.17 -2.35
CA THR A 152 4.87 -2.94 -2.75
C THR A 152 5.99 -3.26 -3.71
N PHE A 153 6.59 -2.24 -4.30
CA PHE A 153 7.82 -2.36 -5.06
C PHE A 153 8.89 -1.39 -4.52
N THR A 154 10.14 -1.80 -4.60
CA THR A 154 11.29 -1.03 -4.10
C THR A 154 12.59 -1.43 -4.78
N ALA A 155 13.72 -0.91 -4.28
CA ALA A 155 15.03 -1.29 -4.75
C ALA A 155 15.45 -2.70 -4.28
N PRO A 156 16.28 -3.41 -5.06
CA PRO A 156 16.90 -4.66 -4.61
C PRO A 156 17.99 -4.46 -3.55
N HIS A 157 18.38 -3.21 -3.28
CA HIS A 157 19.46 -2.87 -2.36
C HIS A 157 18.93 -2.27 -1.06
N GLY A 158 19.65 -2.45 0.04
CA GLY A 158 19.39 -1.76 1.30
C GLY A 158 19.88 -0.31 1.30
N SER A 159 19.56 0.42 2.37
CA SER A 159 19.91 1.84 2.56
C SER A 159 21.41 2.10 2.57
N ASP A 160 22.20 1.15 3.05
CA ASP A 160 23.65 1.28 3.27
C ASP A 160 24.46 1.04 1.99
N ALA A 161 23.81 0.53 0.94
CA ALA A 161 24.45 0.19 -0.32
C ALA A 161 24.52 1.36 -1.32
N VAL A 162 23.91 2.51 -1.01
CA VAL A 162 23.78 3.63 -1.95
C VAL A 162 24.00 4.99 -1.31
N THR A 163 24.51 5.94 -2.10
CA THR A 163 24.61 7.34 -1.68
C THR A 163 23.24 7.97 -1.57
N HIS A 164 22.94 8.54 -0.40
CA HIS A 164 21.69 9.23 -0.16
C HIS A 164 21.65 10.57 -0.90
N ARG A 165 20.44 10.98 -1.29
CA ARG A 165 20.20 12.27 -1.94
C ARG A 165 18.99 12.93 -1.31
N THR A 166 19.16 14.19 -0.94
CA THR A 166 18.06 15.02 -0.46
C THR A 166 16.98 15.18 -1.53
N PRO A 167 15.70 14.92 -1.20
CA PRO A 167 14.59 15.25 -2.08
C PRO A 167 14.46 16.76 -2.27
N ASN A 168 13.83 17.17 -3.36
CA ASN A 168 13.50 18.58 -3.55
C ASN A 168 12.12 18.93 -2.98
N GLU A 169 11.82 20.22 -2.93
CA GLU A 169 10.58 20.71 -2.32
C GLU A 169 9.33 20.23 -3.05
N ALA A 170 9.36 20.07 -4.38
CA ALA A 170 8.22 19.53 -5.13
C ALA A 170 7.90 18.09 -4.69
N TYR A 171 8.92 17.24 -4.51
CA TYR A 171 8.73 15.89 -4.01
C TYR A 171 8.27 15.88 -2.54
N LEU A 172 8.89 16.69 -1.68
CA LEU A 172 8.51 16.80 -0.27
C LEU A 172 7.07 17.29 -0.10
N SER A 173 6.63 18.27 -0.90
CA SER A 173 5.24 18.72 -0.90
C SER A 173 4.27 17.60 -1.25
N MET A 174 4.62 16.74 -2.21
CA MET A 174 3.78 15.59 -2.58
C MET A 174 3.75 14.53 -1.48
N LEU A 175 4.89 14.26 -0.83
CA LEU A 175 4.95 13.35 0.32
C LEU A 175 4.12 13.86 1.50
N ARG A 176 4.26 15.14 1.87
CA ARG A 176 3.50 15.74 2.98
C ARG A 176 2.00 15.63 2.74
N ARG A 177 1.55 15.90 1.51
CA ARG A 177 0.13 15.72 1.13
C ARG A 177 -0.36 14.30 1.38
N GLY A 178 0.42 13.29 0.99
CA GLY A 178 0.08 11.89 1.26
C GLY A 178 0.03 11.56 2.76
N VAL A 179 0.99 12.06 3.54
CA VAL A 179 1.02 11.88 5.00
C VAL A 179 -0.18 12.53 5.69
N ASP A 180 -0.61 13.71 5.24
CA ASP A 180 -1.78 14.39 5.79
C ASP A 180 -3.07 13.63 5.45
N GLU A 181 -3.18 13.06 4.25
CA GLU A 181 -4.30 12.18 3.87
C GLU A 181 -4.35 10.91 4.73
N ILE A 182 -3.21 10.30 5.05
CA ILE A 182 -3.12 9.13 5.94
C ILE A 182 -3.74 9.43 7.31
N LYS A 183 -3.39 10.58 7.89
CA LYS A 183 -3.91 11.00 9.21
C LYS A 183 -5.41 11.19 9.19
N ALA A 184 -5.95 11.84 8.15
CA ALA A 184 -7.38 12.05 8.01
C ALA A 184 -8.17 10.73 7.92
N VAL A 185 -7.64 9.71 7.26
CA VAL A 185 -8.28 8.39 7.16
C VAL A 185 -8.23 7.62 8.49
N ALA A 186 -7.16 7.78 9.28
CA ALA A 186 -7.06 7.19 10.62
C ALA A 186 -8.06 7.80 11.62
N GLU A 187 -8.30 9.11 11.54
CA GLU A 187 -9.26 9.81 12.41
C GLU A 187 -10.71 9.35 12.17
N VAL A 188 -11.10 9.07 10.92
CA VAL A 188 -12.45 8.59 10.58
C VAL A 188 -12.72 7.17 11.12
N GLY A 189 -11.68 6.34 11.26
CA GLY A 189 -11.77 4.96 11.79
C GLY A 189 -11.87 4.86 13.31
N THR A 190 -11.65 5.94 14.06
CA THR A 190 -11.59 5.91 15.54
C THR A 190 -12.93 6.25 16.22
N SER A 191 -13.98 6.56 15.44
CA SER A 191 -15.29 7.01 15.95
C SER A 191 -16.31 5.88 16.22
N ALA A 192 -15.93 4.60 16.13
CA ALA A 192 -16.82 3.49 16.46
C ALA A 192 -16.57 3.01 17.90
N GLU A 193 -17.29 3.60 18.86
CA GLU A 193 -17.23 3.17 20.25
C GLU A 193 -17.72 1.72 20.44
N ILE A 194 -16.97 1.02 21.27
CA ILE A 194 -17.11 -0.38 21.66
C ILE A 194 -18.33 -0.49 22.58
N GLY A 195 -19.39 -1.13 22.12
CA GLY A 195 -20.52 -1.53 22.96
C GLY A 195 -20.04 -2.53 24.02
N SER A 196 -20.05 -2.09 25.28
CA SER A 196 -19.76 -2.94 26.43
C SER A 196 -20.80 -4.05 26.54
N VAL A 197 -20.41 -5.30 26.27
CA VAL A 197 -21.18 -6.49 26.62
C VAL A 197 -20.56 -7.11 27.85
N SER A 198 -21.26 -7.03 28.99
CA SER A 198 -21.00 -7.88 30.14
C SER A 198 -22.30 -8.53 30.61
N GLU A 199 -22.48 -9.74 30.09
CA GLU A 199 -23.00 -10.96 30.72
C GLU A 199 -24.30 -10.91 31.54
N ILE A 200 -25.30 -11.51 30.91
CA ILE A 200 -26.41 -12.24 31.54
C ILE A 200 -25.83 -13.44 32.31
N LYS A 201 -26.03 -13.50 33.63
CA LYS A 201 -25.91 -14.76 34.40
C LYS A 201 -27.19 -15.05 35.19
N GLY A 202 -27.87 -16.10 34.74
CA GLY A 202 -28.36 -17.18 35.59
C GLY A 202 -29.58 -16.90 36.44
N GLY A 203 -30.77 -17.02 35.85
CA GLY A 203 -31.98 -17.39 36.59
C GLY A 203 -31.94 -18.88 36.95
N ALA A 204 -32.08 -19.19 38.23
CA ALA A 204 -32.48 -20.51 38.71
C ALA A 204 -33.43 -20.32 39.90
N GLU A 205 -34.74 -20.34 39.61
CA GLU A 205 -35.81 -20.51 40.57
C GLU A 205 -35.63 -21.85 41.31
N SER A 206 -35.45 -21.80 42.63
CA SER A 206 -35.63 -22.94 43.52
C SER A 206 -37.04 -22.84 44.14
N ARG A 207 -37.98 -23.63 43.61
CA ARG A 207 -39.28 -23.88 44.27
C ARG A 207 -39.13 -25.03 45.26
N ARG A 208 -39.52 -24.76 46.51
CA ARG A 208 -39.79 -25.76 47.56
C ARG A 208 -40.99 -26.63 47.19
N PRO A 209 -41.10 -27.82 47.80
CA PRO A 209 -42.37 -28.14 48.45
C PRO A 209 -42.22 -28.67 49.89
N ALA A 210 -43.21 -28.26 50.69
CA ALA A 210 -43.88 -28.89 51.83
C ALA A 210 -43.13 -29.87 52.75
N ALA A 211 -43.04 -29.50 54.04
CA ALA A 211 -43.03 -30.43 55.16
C ALA A 211 -44.41 -30.39 55.84
N ALA A 212 -44.99 -31.57 56.06
CA ALA A 212 -46.25 -31.78 56.76
C ALA A 212 -46.03 -31.77 58.28
N GLN A 213 -47.07 -31.35 59.01
CA GLN A 213 -47.28 -31.65 60.42
C GLN A 213 -47.48 -33.17 60.59
N VAL A 214 -46.70 -33.82 61.48
CA VAL A 214 -47.06 -34.43 62.77
C VAL A 214 -45.77 -35.03 63.34
#